data_AF-A0A382TUU5-F1
#
_entry.id   AF-A0A382TUU5-F1
#
_cell.length_a   1.000
_cell.length_b   1.000
_cell.length_c   1.000
_cell.angle_alpha   90.00
_cell.angle_beta   90.00
_cell.angle_gamma   90.00
#
_symmetry.space_group_name_H-M   'P 1'
#
loop_
_entity.id
_entity.type
_entity.pdbx_description
1 polymer ?
#
loop_
_entity_poly.entity_id
_entity_poly.type
_entity_poly.pdbx_seq_one_letter_code
_entity_poly.pdbx_strand_id
1 'polypeptide(L)'
;MESLGLAAPNKKPAQRAAFFYVPIGVVRRGFFPGEENGPIPKFTSNRQALGNGARIPVGVHPLKLTPTMQPLAKVKDKITLVTGLDRTFQPGTDVHAQCASCFLTSASAFTVTQSPYPQARTLDHILADQLGKDTPFRTLE
;
A
#
# COMPACT_ATOMS: atom_id res chain seq x y z
N MET A 1 -29.54 16.46 14.16
CA MET A 1 -29.41 15.93 15.53
C MET A 1 -27.93 15.90 15.84
N GLU A 2 -27.44 16.91 16.56
CA GLU A 2 -26.01 17.12 16.79
C GLU A 2 -25.57 16.29 18.00
N SER A 3 -24.42 15.63 17.90
CA SER A 3 -23.91 14.72 18.93
C SER A 3 -23.38 15.50 20.13
N LEU A 4 -24.20 15.64 21.17
CA LEU A 4 -23.79 16.12 22.49
C LEU A 4 -22.97 15.02 23.19
N GLY A 5 -21.68 14.98 22.91
CA GLY A 5 -20.73 14.06 23.53
C GLY A 5 -20.49 14.41 25.00
N LEU A 6 -21.42 14.02 25.88
CA LEU A 6 -21.14 13.94 27.32
C LEU A 6 -19.99 12.96 27.52
N ALA A 7 -18.93 13.40 28.19
CA ALA A 7 -17.69 12.65 28.37
C ALA A 7 -17.97 11.30 29.05
N ALA A 8 -17.99 10.24 28.24
CA ALA A 8 -18.01 8.87 28.72
C ALA A 8 -16.72 8.61 29.53
N PRO A 9 -16.74 7.66 30.49
CA PRO A 9 -15.56 7.25 31.25
C PRO A 9 -14.39 6.95 30.31
N ASN A 10 -13.16 7.07 30.81
CA ASN A 10 -11.86 7.00 30.13
C ASN A 10 -11.68 5.71 29.29
N LYS A 11 -12.49 5.56 28.23
CA LYS A 11 -12.54 4.42 27.33
C LYS A 11 -11.37 4.60 26.37
N LYS A 12 -10.63 3.52 26.13
CA LYS A 12 -9.54 3.55 25.15
C LYS A 12 -10.07 4.14 23.83
N PRO A 13 -9.36 5.09 23.20
CA PRO A 13 -9.78 5.68 21.94
C PRO A 13 -10.09 4.60 20.90
N ALA A 14 -11.16 4.79 20.15
CA ALA A 14 -11.51 3.87 19.06
C ALA A 14 -10.37 3.86 18.02
N GLN A 15 -9.87 2.67 17.72
CA GLN A 15 -8.84 2.48 16.70
C GLN A 15 -9.49 2.30 15.32
N ARG A 16 -8.92 2.98 14.32
CA ARG A 16 -9.30 2.89 12.91
C ARG A 16 -8.06 2.76 12.05
N ALA A 17 -8.21 2.11 10.91
CA ALA A 17 -7.19 2.07 9.87
C ALA A 17 -7.47 3.15 8.82
N ALA A 18 -6.42 3.69 8.23
CA ALA A 18 -6.51 4.57 7.07
C ALA A 18 -5.44 4.14 6.06
N PHE A 19 -5.81 4.15 4.79
CA PHE A 19 -4.93 3.75 3.70
C PHE A 19 -4.66 4.96 2.82
N PHE A 20 -3.39 5.19 2.54
CA PHE A 20 -2.95 6.23 1.60
C PHE A 20 -2.30 5.52 0.41
N TYR A 21 -2.93 5.64 -0.75
CA TYR A 21 -2.38 5.17 -2.00
C TYR A 21 -1.57 6.28 -2.65
N VAL A 22 -0.32 5.97 -3.00
CA VAL A 22 0.57 6.87 -3.72
C VAL A 22 0.66 6.36 -5.16
N PRO A 23 0.00 7.04 -6.12
CA PRO A 23 -0.01 6.57 -7.50
C PRO A 23 1.36 6.66 -8.16
N ILE A 24 1.49 5.95 -9.28
CA ILE A 24 2.60 6.08 -10.24
C ILE A 24 2.86 7.57 -10.51
N GLY A 25 4.03 8.06 -10.09
CA GLY A 25 4.38 9.49 -10.21
C GLY A 25 5.37 9.98 -9.16
N VAL A 26 5.44 9.32 -8.00
CA VAL A 26 6.52 9.58 -7.05
C VAL A 26 7.81 8.97 -7.57
N VAL A 27 8.89 9.75 -7.52
CA VAL A 27 10.22 9.29 -7.89
C VAL A 27 10.59 8.10 -7.01
N ARG A 28 10.59 6.91 -7.62
CA ARG A 28 10.92 5.65 -6.94
C ARG A 28 12.39 5.55 -6.56
N ARG A 29 13.27 6.41 -7.09
CA ARG A 29 14.72 6.34 -6.83
C ARG A 29 14.99 6.45 -5.32
N GLY A 30 15.62 5.41 -4.77
CA GLY A 30 16.00 5.38 -3.37
C GLY A 30 14.82 5.17 -2.43
N PHE A 31 13.76 4.46 -2.84
CA PHE A 31 12.72 3.99 -1.92
C PHE A 31 13.17 2.70 -1.23
N PHE A 32 13.78 1.77 -1.97
CA PHE A 32 14.39 0.56 -1.44
C PHE A 32 15.92 0.66 -1.42
N PRO A 33 16.61 0.03 -0.44
CA PRO A 33 18.06 -0.01 -0.41
C PRO A 33 18.65 -0.55 -1.72
N GLY A 34 19.54 0.23 -2.33
CA GLY A 34 20.24 -0.13 -3.56
C GLY A 34 19.61 0.41 -4.84
N GLU A 35 18.38 0.95 -4.81
CA GLU A 35 17.77 1.62 -5.97
C GLU A 35 18.55 2.89 -6.37
N GLU A 36 19.16 3.57 -5.40
CA GLU A 36 19.95 4.77 -5.62
C GLU A 36 21.21 4.53 -6.46
N ASN A 37 21.68 3.28 -6.53
CA ASN A 37 22.83 2.87 -7.34
C ASN A 37 22.46 2.59 -8.80
N GLY A 38 21.16 2.56 -9.11
CA GLY A 38 20.67 2.32 -10.47
C GLY A 38 20.99 3.47 -11.43
N PRO A 39 21.17 3.16 -12.73
CA PRO A 39 21.36 4.18 -13.75
C PRO A 39 20.15 5.12 -13.81
N ILE A 40 20.39 6.41 -14.07
CA ILE A 40 19.30 7.36 -14.32
C ILE A 40 18.87 7.15 -15.78
N PRO A 41 17.62 6.71 -16.03
CA PRO A 41 17.15 6.55 -17.39
C PRO A 41 17.05 7.91 -18.08
N LYS A 42 17.57 7.97 -19.30
CA LYS A 42 17.20 9.03 -20.22
C LYS A 42 15.78 8.76 -20.72
N PHE A 43 15.06 9.83 -21.07
CA PHE A 43 13.73 9.67 -21.68
C PHE A 43 13.85 8.82 -22.95
N THR A 44 13.09 7.72 -23.03
CA THR A 44 12.99 6.88 -24.23
C THR A 44 11.55 6.45 -24.42
N SER A 45 11.16 6.14 -25.67
CA SER A 45 9.86 5.52 -25.97
C SER A 45 9.87 4.00 -25.79
N ASN A 46 10.98 3.41 -25.31
CA ASN A 46 11.09 1.98 -25.09
C ASN A 46 10.31 1.59 -23.82
N ARG A 47 9.46 0.56 -23.90
CA ARG A 47 8.65 0.05 -22.78
C ARG A 47 9.37 -1.02 -21.96
N GLN A 48 10.65 -1.27 -22.19
CA GLN A 48 11.43 -2.20 -21.39
C GLN A 48 11.62 -1.67 -19.97
N ALA A 49 11.32 -2.53 -18.99
CA ALA A 49 11.62 -2.26 -17.60
C ALA A 49 13.14 -2.09 -17.41
N LEU A 50 13.52 -1.06 -16.66
CA LEU A 50 14.90 -0.86 -16.28
C LEU A 50 15.24 -1.83 -15.15
N GLY A 51 16.36 -2.54 -15.27
CA GLY A 51 16.90 -3.29 -14.16
C GLY A 51 17.29 -2.34 -13.02
N ASN A 52 16.83 -2.62 -11.81
CA ASN A 52 17.37 -2.03 -10.59
C ASN A 52 18.07 -3.15 -9.78
N GLY A 53 19.20 -2.82 -9.14
CA GLY A 53 19.92 -3.78 -8.27
C GLY A 53 19.25 -3.99 -6.92
N ALA A 54 18.03 -3.49 -6.74
CA ALA A 54 17.33 -3.47 -5.47
C ALA A 54 16.81 -4.87 -5.13
N ARG A 55 17.06 -5.30 -3.90
CA ARG A 55 16.51 -6.55 -3.38
C ARG A 55 15.32 -6.23 -2.49
N ILE A 56 14.14 -6.68 -2.90
CA ILE A 56 12.86 -6.41 -2.23
C ILE A 56 12.29 -7.75 -1.74
N PRO A 57 12.87 -8.36 -0.69
CA PRO A 57 12.39 -9.63 -0.16
C PRO A 57 10.96 -9.48 0.38
N VAL A 58 10.14 -10.51 0.21
CA VAL A 58 8.78 -10.55 0.77
C VAL A 58 8.84 -10.55 2.29
N GLY A 59 7.99 -9.76 2.95
CA GLY A 59 7.77 -9.83 4.39
C GLY A 59 8.01 -8.53 5.16
N VAL A 60 8.23 -8.67 6.47
CA VAL A 60 8.45 -7.57 7.42
C VAL A 60 9.95 -7.41 7.66
N HIS A 61 10.45 -6.18 7.53
CA HIS A 61 11.88 -5.88 7.68
C HIS A 61 12.09 -4.66 8.58
N PRO A 62 13.22 -4.59 9.32
CA PRO A 62 13.61 -3.36 9.99
C PRO A 62 13.70 -2.20 8.99
N LEU A 63 13.09 -1.06 9.34
CA LEU A 63 13.09 0.12 8.48
C LEU A 63 14.51 0.72 8.40
N LYS A 64 15.20 0.49 7.28
CA LYS A 64 16.41 1.24 6.91
C LYS A 64 16.00 2.48 6.12
N LEU A 65 16.19 3.66 6.68
CA LEU A 65 15.85 4.91 6.01
C LEU A 65 16.78 5.14 4.81
N THR A 66 16.18 5.20 3.63
CA THR A 66 16.81 5.59 2.37
C THR A 66 16.61 7.10 2.15
N PRO A 67 17.26 7.73 1.15
CA PRO A 67 17.10 9.17 0.90
C PRO A 67 15.64 9.64 0.81
N THR A 68 14.78 8.88 0.12
CA THR A 68 13.35 9.20 -0.03
C THR A 68 12.58 9.08 1.29
N MET A 69 13.02 8.21 2.19
CA MET A 69 12.37 7.99 3.50
C MET A 69 12.93 8.88 4.61
N GLN A 70 13.97 9.70 4.37
CA GLN A 70 14.55 10.55 5.41
C GLN A 70 13.55 11.45 6.16
N PRO A 71 12.49 12.00 5.51
CA PRO A 71 11.48 12.75 6.24
C PRO A 71 10.77 11.97 7.36
N LEU A 72 10.78 10.64 7.31
CA LEU A 72 10.19 9.75 8.32
C LEU A 72 11.07 9.54 9.55
N ALA A 73 12.30 10.07 9.59
CA ALA A 73 13.27 9.79 10.65
C ALA A 73 12.72 10.03 12.07
N LYS A 74 11.93 11.10 12.26
CA LYS A 74 11.34 11.47 13.56
C LYS A 74 10.29 10.47 14.08
N VAL A 75 9.77 9.62 13.21
CA VAL A 75 8.68 8.66 13.50
C VAL A 75 9.04 7.24 13.10
N LYS A 76 10.32 6.96 12.82
CA LYS A 76 10.82 5.67 12.33
C LYS A 76 10.36 4.50 13.20
N ASP A 77 10.41 4.66 14.53
CA ASP A 77 10.04 3.61 15.48
C ASP A 77 8.52 3.35 15.56
N LYS A 78 7.72 4.16 14.88
CA LYS A 78 6.27 4.00 14.72
C LYS A 78 5.86 3.45 13.36
N ILE A 79 6.84 3.10 12.51
CA ILE A 79 6.61 2.69 11.12
C ILE A 79 7.19 1.30 10.90
N THR A 80 6.40 0.45 10.23
CA THR A 80 6.85 -0.84 9.73
C THR A 80 6.88 -0.82 8.21
N LEU A 81 7.96 -1.33 7.62
CA LEU A 81 8.07 -1.52 6.18
C LEU A 81 7.70 -2.97 5.83
N VAL A 82 6.67 -3.12 5.00
CA VAL A 82 6.24 -4.42 4.45
C VAL A 82 6.50 -4.39 2.94
N THR A 83 7.25 -5.37 2.44
CA THR A 83 7.69 -5.42 1.04
C THR A 83 7.28 -6.71 0.34
N GLY A 84 7.43 -6.74 -0.99
CA GLY A 84 7.08 -7.89 -1.82
C GLY A 84 5.57 -8.10 -1.94
N LEU A 85 4.81 -7.00 -1.87
CA LEU A 85 3.37 -6.96 -2.12
C LEU A 85 3.05 -6.59 -3.58
N ASP A 86 4.03 -6.73 -4.49
CA ASP A 86 3.86 -6.49 -5.91
C ASP A 86 2.83 -7.46 -6.50
N ARG A 87 1.94 -6.93 -7.34
CA ARG A 87 0.98 -7.74 -8.08
C ARG A 87 1.52 -8.12 -9.44
N THR A 88 1.18 -9.34 -9.88
CA THR A 88 1.33 -9.74 -11.29
C THR A 88 0.34 -8.97 -12.13
N PHE A 89 0.83 -8.26 -13.13
CA PHE A 89 0.00 -7.56 -14.13
C PHE A 89 -0.82 -8.58 -14.92
N GLN A 90 -2.13 -8.33 -15.06
CA GLN A 90 -2.99 -9.10 -15.94
C GLN A 90 -3.32 -8.28 -17.19
N PRO A 91 -3.02 -8.77 -18.40
CA PRO A 91 -3.40 -8.12 -19.64
C PRO A 91 -4.93 -7.97 -19.75
N GLY A 92 -5.38 -6.88 -20.36
CA GLY A 92 -6.80 -6.64 -20.63
C GLY A 92 -7.32 -5.27 -20.16
N THR A 93 -6.55 -4.55 -19.33
CA THR A 93 -6.87 -3.19 -18.87
C THR A 93 -5.65 -2.29 -18.85
N ASP A 94 -5.88 -0.98 -18.72
CA ASP A 94 -4.82 -0.03 -18.42
C ASP A 94 -4.16 -0.30 -17.05
N VAL A 95 -2.85 -0.05 -16.96
CA VAL A 95 -2.05 -0.28 -15.74
C VAL A 95 -2.50 0.59 -14.58
N HIS A 96 -2.97 1.82 -14.84
CA HIS A 96 -3.44 2.71 -13.78
C HIS A 96 -4.76 2.21 -13.20
N ALA A 97 -5.66 1.72 -14.07
CA ALA A 97 -6.94 1.17 -13.65
C ALA A 97 -6.75 -0.08 -12.76
N GLN A 98 -5.83 -0.97 -13.13
CA GLN A 98 -5.59 -2.19 -12.37
C GLN A 98 -4.90 -1.94 -11.03
N CYS A 99 -3.88 -1.07 -10.98
CA CYS A 99 -3.15 -0.76 -9.74
C CYS A 99 -4.05 -0.17 -8.66
N ALA A 100 -4.94 0.75 -9.02
CA ALA A 100 -5.87 1.36 -8.06
C ALA A 100 -6.99 0.39 -7.66
N SER A 101 -7.64 -0.26 -8.63
CA SER A 101 -8.80 -1.13 -8.36
C SER A 101 -8.45 -2.42 -7.64
N CYS A 102 -7.17 -2.83 -7.67
CA CYS A 102 -6.70 -4.05 -7.04
C CYS A 102 -5.73 -3.77 -5.88
N PHE A 103 -5.81 -2.59 -5.26
CA PHE A 103 -4.96 -2.26 -4.12
C PHE A 103 -5.33 -3.14 -2.91
N LEU A 104 -4.35 -3.89 -2.37
CA LEU A 104 -4.48 -4.72 -1.15
C LEU A 104 -5.64 -5.73 -1.11
N THR A 105 -6.22 -6.11 -2.26
CA THR A 105 -7.11 -7.27 -2.38
C THR A 105 -6.35 -8.60 -2.26
N SER A 106 -7.01 -9.65 -1.78
CA SER A 106 -6.46 -11.02 -1.65
C SER A 106 -6.53 -11.85 -2.93
N ALA A 107 -7.16 -11.36 -4.00
CA ALA A 107 -7.31 -12.13 -5.24
C ALA A 107 -5.94 -12.46 -5.87
N SER A 108 -5.66 -13.75 -6.04
CA SER A 108 -4.47 -14.22 -6.76
C SER A 108 -4.56 -13.93 -8.26
N ALA A 109 -3.43 -13.97 -8.95
CA ALA A 109 -3.39 -13.75 -10.38
C ALA A 109 -4.26 -14.79 -11.13
N PHE A 110 -5.07 -14.32 -12.07
CA PHE A 110 -5.93 -15.11 -12.97
C PHE A 110 -7.00 -15.99 -12.31
N THR A 111 -7.25 -15.86 -11.00
CA THR A 111 -8.31 -16.65 -10.32
C THR A 111 -9.70 -16.07 -10.51
N VAL A 112 -9.81 -14.75 -10.71
CA VAL A 112 -11.07 -14.08 -11.05
C VAL A 112 -11.17 -14.00 -12.57
N THR A 113 -12.00 -14.85 -13.18
CA THR A 113 -12.08 -14.96 -14.65
C THR A 113 -13.12 -14.05 -15.30
N GLN A 114 -14.06 -13.52 -14.53
CA GLN A 114 -15.16 -12.68 -15.01
C GLN A 114 -14.85 -11.18 -15.02
N SER A 115 -13.67 -10.79 -14.55
CA SER A 115 -13.27 -9.38 -14.43
C SER A 115 -11.77 -9.25 -14.66
N PRO A 116 -11.30 -8.25 -15.43
CA PRO A 116 -9.89 -7.92 -15.53
C PRO A 116 -9.34 -7.20 -14.28
N TYR A 117 -10.23 -6.89 -13.32
CA TYR A 117 -9.90 -6.36 -12.00
C TYR A 117 -10.11 -7.48 -10.96
N PRO A 118 -9.08 -8.30 -10.69
CA PRO A 118 -9.17 -9.38 -9.71
C PRO A 118 -9.34 -8.81 -8.31
N GLN A 119 -10.58 -8.83 -7.82
CA GLN A 119 -10.95 -8.36 -6.49
C GLN A 119 -11.55 -9.51 -5.68
N ALA A 120 -11.21 -9.51 -4.40
CA ALA A 120 -11.69 -10.43 -3.38
C ALA A 120 -11.65 -9.66 -2.05
N ARG A 121 -11.61 -10.37 -0.93
CA ARG A 121 -11.47 -9.72 0.38
C ARG A 121 -10.22 -8.84 0.43
N THR A 122 -10.33 -7.64 0.99
CA THR A 122 -9.23 -6.67 1.07
C THR A 122 -8.60 -6.59 2.46
N LEU A 123 -7.46 -5.92 2.57
CA LEU A 123 -6.84 -5.68 3.87
C LEU A 123 -7.76 -4.88 4.81
N ASP A 124 -8.56 -3.94 4.28
CA ASP A 124 -9.55 -3.20 5.07
C ASP A 124 -10.57 -4.14 5.71
N HIS A 125 -11.13 -5.06 4.92
CA HIS A 125 -12.02 -6.11 5.42
C HIS A 125 -11.37 -6.98 6.51
N ILE A 126 -10.07 -7.29 6.39
CA ILE A 126 -9.34 -8.08 7.40
C ILE A 126 -9.16 -7.28 8.69
N LEU A 127 -8.82 -5.99 8.59
CA LEU A 127 -8.68 -5.12 9.75
C LEU A 127 -10.02 -4.87 10.46
N ALA A 128 -11.12 -4.76 9.71
CA ALA A 128 -12.47 -4.57 10.25
C ALA A 128 -12.98 -5.76 11.11
N ASP A 129 -12.39 -6.96 10.98
CA ASP A 129 -12.67 -8.08 11.89
C ASP A 129 -12.14 -7.82 13.32
N GLN A 130 -11.17 -6.92 13.46
CA GLN A 130 -10.47 -6.64 14.71
C GLN A 130 -10.74 -5.22 15.22
N LEU A 131 -10.86 -4.25 14.30
CA LEU A 131 -11.02 -2.82 14.57
C LEU A 131 -12.46 -2.35 14.28
N GLY A 132 -12.80 -1.15 14.76
CA GLY A 132 -14.07 -0.51 14.40
C GLY A 132 -15.36 -1.20 14.86
N LYS A 133 -15.32 -2.25 15.70
CA LYS A 133 -16.52 -3.00 16.13
C LYS A 133 -17.62 -2.15 16.77
N ASP A 134 -17.23 -1.02 17.35
CA ASP A 134 -18.12 -0.05 17.99
C ASP A 134 -18.63 1.04 17.03
N THR A 135 -18.37 0.93 15.72
CA THR A 135 -18.73 1.97 14.72
C THR A 135 -19.73 1.41 13.70
N PRO A 136 -20.72 2.22 13.24
CA PRO A 136 -21.70 1.76 12.25
C PRO A 136 -21.07 1.30 10.93
N PHE A 137 -19.98 1.95 10.51
CA PHE A 137 -19.19 1.60 9.33
C PHE A 137 -17.80 1.18 9.78
N ARG A 138 -17.48 -0.11 9.58
CA ARG A 138 -16.24 -0.74 10.03
C ARG A 138 -15.18 -0.84 8.93
N THR A 139 -15.65 -0.80 7.69
CA THR A 139 -14.93 -0.81 6.41
C THR A 139 -15.17 0.52 5.70
N LEU A 140 -14.19 0.97 4.92
CA LEU A 140 -14.30 2.09 3.97
C LEU A 140 -14.72 1.62 2.57
N GLU A 141 -14.61 0.33 2.30
CA GLU A 141 -15.15 -0.37 1.12
C GLU A 141 -16.60 -0.82 1.32
#